data_AF-A0A151J758-F1
#
_entry.id   AF-A0A151J758-F1
#
_cell.length_a   1.000
_cell.length_b   1.000
_cell.length_c   1.000
_cell.angle_alpha   90.00
_cell.angle_beta   90.00
_cell.angle_gamma   90.00
#
_symmetry.space_group_name_H-M   'P 1'
#
loop_
_entity.id
_entity.type
_entity.pdbx_description
1 polymer ?
#
loop_
_entity_poly.entity_id
_entity_poly.type
_entity_poly.pdbx_seq_one_letter_code
_entity_poly.pdbx_strand_id
1 'polypeptide(L)' 'MANYTPTEVVDILITFGECGRNYRLTARTYAERFPNRHHPTAQQIMNIERRSRNNPLHRETRKNRLHTFPRGCRTL' A
#
# COMPACT_ATOMS: atom_id res chain seq x y z
N MET A 1 10.51 12.10 -1.41
CA MET A 1 9.59 11.31 -0.57
C MET A 1 10.30 10.00 -0.27
N ALA A 2 10.35 9.54 0.97
CA ALA A 2 10.97 8.23 1.26
C ALA A 2 10.20 7.12 0.52
N ASN A 3 10.94 6.14 -0.02
CA ASN A 3 10.38 4.98 -0.69
C ASN A 3 9.94 3.97 0.37
N TYR A 4 8.74 4.14 0.88
CA TYR A 4 8.11 3.16 1.75
C TYR A 4 7.61 1.98 0.93
N THR A 5 7.84 0.77 1.43
CA THR A 5 7.24 -0.44 0.85
C THR A 5 5.71 -0.39 1.02
N PRO A 6 4.94 -1.08 0.15
CA PRO A 6 3.49 -1.14 0.30
C PRO A 6 3.05 -1.64 1.69
N THR A 7 3.81 -2.57 2.28
CA THR A 7 3.57 -3.10 3.62
C THR A 7 3.74 -2.02 4.69
N GLU A 8 4.83 -1.25 4.64
CA GLU A 8 5.03 -0.12 5.57
C GLU A 8 3.95 0.94 5.41
N VAL A 9 3.50 1.23 4.19
CA VAL A 9 2.39 2.16 3.95
C VAL A 9 1.11 1.68 4.64
N VAL A 10 0.79 0.39 4.56
CA VAL A 10 -0.38 -0.19 5.24
C VAL A 10 -0.21 -0.12 6.76
N ASP A 11 0.95 -0.50 7.31
CA ASP A 11 1.22 -0.43 8.75
C ASP A 11 1.09 1.02 9.29
N ILE A 12 1.59 2.00 8.53
CA ILE A 12 1.47 3.43 8.86
C ILE A 12 0.00 3.86 8.86
N LEU A 13 -0.79 3.45 7.87
CA LEU A 13 -2.21 3.83 7.77
C LEU A 13 -3.07 3.16 8.86
N ILE A 14 -2.76 1.93 9.25
CA ILE A 14 -3.43 1.25 10.37
C ILE A 14 -3.15 2.01 11.67
N THR A 15 -1.87 2.30 11.95
CA THR A 15 -1.47 3.06 13.13
C THR A 15 -2.10 4.47 13.14
N PHE A 16 -2.24 5.08 11.95
CA PHE A 16 -2.90 6.37 11.79
C PHE A 16 -4.40 6.34 12.16
N GLY A 17 -5.09 5.24 11.81
CA GLY A 17 -6.48 5.00 12.19
C GLY A 17 -6.65 4.85 13.70
N GLU A 18 -5.78 4.07 14.35
CA GLU A 18 -5.80 3.86 15.81
C GLU A 18 -5.51 5.16 16.57
N CYS A 19 -4.64 6.01 16.05
CA CYS A 19 -4.30 7.30 16.65
C CYS A 19 -5.34 8.41 16.36
N GLY A 20 -6.53 8.06 15.87
CA GLY A 20 -7.62 9.03 15.64
C GLY A 20 -7.28 10.10 14.61
N ARG A 21 -6.50 9.75 13.57
CA ARG A 21 -6.02 10.66 12.52
C ARG A 21 -5.06 11.76 13.00
N ASN A 22 -4.39 11.57 14.13
CA ASN A 22 -3.37 12.50 14.60
C ASN A 22 -1.98 12.14 14.03
N TYR A 23 -1.46 12.95 13.11
CA TYR A 23 -0.19 12.68 12.42
C TYR A 23 1.04 12.65 13.35
N ARG A 24 1.09 13.52 14.37
CA ARG A 24 2.25 13.58 15.29
C ARG A 24 2.27 12.38 16.22
N LEU A 25 1.10 12.02 16.71
CA LEU A 25 0.89 10.84 17.56
C LEU A 25 1.21 9.57 16.78
N THR A 26 0.73 9.48 15.54
CA THR A 26 1.02 8.34 14.64
C THR A 26 2.51 8.14 14.41
N ALA A 27 3.26 9.21 14.11
CA ALA A 27 4.70 9.11 13.89
C ALA A 27 5.44 8.55 15.12
N ARG A 28 5.02 8.97 16.32
CA ARG A 28 5.57 8.50 17.59
C ARG A 28 5.21 7.04 17.85
N THR A 29 3.92 6.70 17.80
CA THR A 29 3.43 5.34 18.01
C THR A 29 4.04 4.35 17.01
N TYR A 30 4.20 4.76 15.75
CA TYR A 30 4.83 3.93 14.72
C TYR A 30 6.31 3.70 15.01
N ALA A 31 7.03 4.72 15.48
CA ALA A 31 8.43 4.58 15.89
C ALA A 31 8.59 3.66 17.12
N GLU A 32 7.65 3.73 18.08
CA GLU A 32 7.62 2.85 19.25
C GLU A 32 7.34 1.39 18.87
N ARG A 33 6.44 1.15 17.90
CA ARG A 33 6.11 -0.21 17.44
C ARG A 33 7.18 -0.83 16.55
N PHE A 34 7.87 -0.02 15.74
CA PHE A 34 8.87 -0.50 14.76
C PHE A 34 10.21 0.22 14.90
N PRO A 35 10.97 -0.02 15.97
CA PRO A 35 12.24 0.67 16.23
C PRO A 35 13.32 0.39 15.17
N ASN A 36 13.23 -0.73 14.44
CA ASN A 36 14.20 -1.12 13.40
C ASN A 36 13.86 -0.58 12.00
N ARG A 37 12.75 0.15 11.82
CA ARG A 37 12.30 0.64 10.51
C ARG A 37 12.51 2.13 10.35
N HIS A 38 12.43 2.61 9.11
CA HIS A 38 12.49 4.04 8.80
C HIS A 38 11.25 4.75 9.37
N HIS A 39 11.46 5.79 10.17
CA HIS A 39 10.39 6.51 10.84
C HIS A 39 9.85 7.64 9.97
N PRO A 40 8.55 7.60 9.59
CA PRO A 40 7.96 8.67 8.81
C PRO A 40 7.71 9.93 9.65
N THR A 41 7.99 11.08 9.06
CA THR A 41 7.59 12.38 9.63
C THR A 41 6.10 12.62 9.40
N ALA A 42 5.46 13.45 10.23
CA ALA A 42 4.03 13.79 10.10
C ALA A 42 3.63 14.25 8.67
N GLN A 43 4.49 15.03 8.00
CA GLN A 43 4.27 15.48 6.63
C GLN A 43 4.29 14.33 5.62
N GLN A 44 5.14 13.31 5.85
CA GLN A 44 5.20 12.13 5.00
C GLN A 44 3.94 11.28 5.17
N ILE A 45 3.44 11.12 6.40
CA ILE A 45 2.18 10.43 6.69
C ILE A 45 1.02 11.13 5.97
N MET A 46 0.94 12.46 6.03
CA MET A 46 -0.08 13.23 5.29
C MET A 46 -0.01 12.99 3.78
N ASN A 47 1.20 12.96 3.20
CA ASN A 47 1.36 12.71 1.78
C ASN A 47 1.00 11.27 1.39
N ILE A 48 1.34 10.28 2.22
CA ILE A 48 0.96 8.87 2.05
C ILE A 48 -0.56 8.73 2.05
N GLU A 49 -1.23 9.41 2.98
CA GLU A 49 -2.68 9.42 3.13
C GLU A 49 -3.36 10.03 1.90
N ARG A 50 -2.91 11.22 1.47
CA ARG A 50 -3.42 11.87 0.25
C ARG A 50 -3.20 11.01 -0.98
N ARG A 51 -2.03 10.38 -1.13
CA ARG A 51 -1.77 9.45 -2.24
C ARG A 51 -2.67 8.22 -2.18
N SER A 52 -2.90 7.66 -0.99
CA SER A 52 -3.75 6.47 -0.84
C SER A 52 -5.21 6.76 -1.16
N ARG A 53 -5.69 7.97 -0.88
CA ARG A 53 -7.02 8.44 -1.30
C ARG A 53 -7.11 8.71 -2.81
N ASN A 54 -6.05 9.29 -3.38
CA ASN A 54 -6.03 9.73 -4.79
C ASN A 54 -5.58 8.64 -5.77
N ASN A 55 -4.97 7.56 -5.29
CA ASN A 55 -4.63 6.40 -6.10
C ASN A 55 -5.87 5.49 -6.07
N PRO A 56 -6.70 5.45 -7.12
CA PRO A 56 -7.66 4.36 -7.25
C PRO A 56 -6.82 3.09 -7.21
N LEU A 57 -7.00 2.31 -6.13
CA LEU A 57 -6.33 1.04 -5.85
C LEU A 57 -5.92 0.42 -7.16
N HIS A 58 -4.61 0.31 -7.41
CA HIS A 58 -4.03 -0.26 -8.62
C HIS A 58 -4.89 -1.47 -8.96
N ARG A 59 -5.80 -1.31 -9.93
CA ARG A 59 -6.65 -2.38 -10.40
C ARG A 59 -5.67 -3.22 -11.17
N GLU A 60 -4.95 -4.05 -10.43
CA GLU A 60 -4.25 -5.20 -10.96
C GLU A 60 -5.37 -6.08 -11.46
N THR A 61 -5.86 -5.68 -12.64
CA THR A 61 -6.58 -6.52 -13.55
C THR A 61 -5.65 -7.68 -13.64
N ARG A 62 -5.95 -8.76 -12.92
CA ARG A 62 -5.28 -10.03 -13.14
C ARG A 62 -5.37 -10.18 -14.64
N LYS A 63 -4.24 -10.00 -15.32
CA LYS A 63 -4.10 -10.44 -16.70
C LYS A 63 -4.21 -11.94 -16.53
N ASN A 64 -5.44 -12.43 -16.51
CA ASN A 64 -5.76 -13.81 -16.78
C ASN A 64 -5.07 -14.03 -18.11
N ARG A 65 -3.86 -14.58 -18.04
CA ARG A 65 -3.29 -15.34 -19.13
C ARG A 65 -4.30 -16.46 -19.33
N LEU A 66 -5.34 -16.16 -20.11
CA LEU A 66 -6.13 -17.16 -20.78
C LEU A 66 -5.09 -17.93 -21.56
N HIS A 67 -4.66 -19.06 -20.99
CA HIS A 67 -4.20 -20.18 -21.76
C HIS A 67 -5.35 -20.50 -22.73
N THR A 68 -5.27 -19.90 -23.91
CA THR A 68 -6.02 -20.37 -25.06
C THR A 68 -5.43 -21.73 -25.38
N PHE A 69 -6.03 -22.77 -24.81
CA PHE A 69 -5.81 -24.14 -25.27
C PHE A 69 -6.12 -24.18 -26.78
N PRO A 70 -5.23 -24.72 -27.63
CA PRO A 70 -5.58 -24.97 -29.01
C PRO A 70 -6.63 -26.08 -29.01
N ARG A 71 -7.89 -25.72 -29.23
CA ARG A 71 -8.92 -26.70 -29.59
C ARG A 71 -8.59 -27.18 -31.00
N GLY A 72 -8.07 -28.38 -31.10
CA GLY A 72 -7.94 -29.06 -32.39
C GLY A 72 -9.32 -29.24 -33.04
N CYS A 73 -9.35 -29.23 -34.36
CA CYS A 73 -10.28 -30.01 -35.16
C CYS A 73 -9.69 -30.22 -36.55
N ARG A 74 -9.34 -31.49 -36.76
CA ARG A 74 -9.08 -32.21 -37.99
C ARG A 74 -10.26 -32.02 -38.96
N THR A 75 -9.99 -31.70 -40.21
CA THR A 75 -10.91 -32.01 -41.31
C THR A 75 -10.08 -32.61 -42.44
N LEU A 76 -10.55 -33.77 -42.90
CA LEU A 76 -10.04 -34.57 -44.02
C LEU A 76 -10.13 -33.80 -45.34
#